data_AF-A0A2T2VYS4-F1
#
_entry.id   AF-A0A2T2VYS4-F1
#
_cell.length_a   1.000
_cell.length_b   1.000
_cell.length_c   1.000
_cell.angle_alpha   90.00
_cell.angle_beta   90.00
_cell.angle_gamma   90.00
#
_symmetry.space_group_name_H-M   'P 1'
#
loop_
_entity.id
_entity.type
_entity.pdbx_description
1 polymer ?
#
loop_
_entity_poly.entity_id
_entity_poly.type
_entity_poly.pdbx_seq_one_letter_code
_entity_poly.pdbx_strand_id
1 'polypeptide(L)'
;MPDTVSSLNGIPIRLPDGRWQRTETAARAIANYREAQSYLKFLPLLHDLPKRPFFIVYDSEADVLYIDFNNPPQSAEDSEITDDDIVIRYNDADCIVGLTILNASQR
;
A
#
# COMPACT_ATOMS: atom_id res chain seq x y z
N MET A 1 -27.12 31.99 -21.42
CA MET A 1 -26.29 31.34 -20.39
C MET A 1 -27.03 30.08 -19.98
N PRO A 2 -26.58 28.85 -20.28
CA PRO A 2 -27.13 27.67 -19.63
C PRO A 2 -26.30 27.33 -18.39
N ASP A 3 -27.01 27.18 -17.28
CA ASP A 3 -26.47 26.88 -15.96
C ASP A 3 -25.80 25.50 -15.95
N THR A 4 -24.49 25.47 -15.72
CA THR A 4 -23.77 24.24 -15.43
C THR A 4 -23.91 23.97 -13.93
N VAL A 5 -24.76 22.99 -13.57
CA VAL A 5 -24.98 22.61 -12.17
C VAL A 5 -23.82 21.74 -11.69
N SER A 6 -23.05 22.28 -10.74
CA SER A 6 -21.89 21.64 -10.12
C SER A 6 -22.27 20.38 -9.32
N SER A 7 -21.43 19.35 -9.44
CA SER A 7 -21.66 18.00 -8.92
C SER A 7 -21.32 17.84 -7.44
N LEU A 8 -22.31 17.47 -6.63
CA LEU A 8 -22.15 16.76 -5.36
C LEU A 8 -23.23 15.66 -5.32
N ASN A 9 -22.86 14.45 -4.91
CA ASN A 9 -23.76 13.35 -4.50
C ASN A 9 -24.35 12.38 -5.55
N GLY A 10 -23.65 12.05 -6.64
CA GLY A 10 -24.00 10.86 -7.46
C GLY A 10 -25.38 10.89 -8.15
N ILE A 11 -25.98 12.08 -8.28
CA ILE A 11 -27.19 12.30 -9.06
C ILE A 11 -26.80 12.28 -10.56
N PRO A 12 -27.54 11.56 -11.43
CA PRO A 12 -27.24 11.54 -12.86
C PRO A 12 -27.29 12.95 -13.44
N ILE A 13 -26.39 13.27 -14.37
CA ILE A 13 -26.33 14.58 -15.01
C ILE A 13 -27.23 14.55 -16.24
N ARG A 14 -28.06 15.59 -16.41
CA ARG A 14 -28.88 15.78 -17.60
C ARG A 14 -28.09 16.58 -18.64
N LEU A 15 -27.84 15.97 -19.79
CA LEU A 15 -27.20 16.63 -20.93
C LEU A 15 -28.18 17.59 -21.64
N PRO A 16 -27.69 18.57 -22.41
CA PRO A 16 -28.53 19.51 -23.16
C PRO A 16 -29.52 18.85 -24.13
N ASP A 17 -29.23 17.62 -24.58
CA ASP A 17 -30.07 16.80 -25.46
C ASP A 17 -31.14 15.98 -24.69
N GLY A 18 -31.24 16.16 -23.37
CA GLY A 18 -32.21 15.51 -22.51
C GLY A 18 -31.81 14.11 -22.03
N ARG A 19 -30.64 13.59 -22.41
CA ARG A 19 -30.15 12.29 -21.94
C ARG A 19 -29.61 12.39 -20.53
N TRP A 20 -29.87 11.35 -19.74
CA TRP A 20 -29.22 11.15 -18.45
C TRP A 20 -27.92 10.37 -18.65
N GLN A 21 -26.80 10.94 -18.22
CA GLN A 21 -25.54 10.22 -18.18
C GLN A 21 -25.20 9.87 -16.73
N ARG A 22 -25.07 8.57 -16.47
CA ARG A 22 -24.47 8.08 -15.22
C ARG A 22 -22.97 8.28 -15.37
N THR A 23 -22.39 9.18 -14.58
CA THR A 23 -20.95 9.45 -14.66
C THR A 23 -20.19 8.27 -14.07
N GLU A 24 -19.75 7.35 -14.94
CA GLU A 24 -18.88 6.22 -14.58
C GLU A 24 -17.64 6.69 -13.79
N THR A 25 -17.18 7.92 -14.04
CA THR A 25 -16.10 8.58 -13.34
C THR A 25 -16.35 8.75 -11.83
N ALA A 26 -17.56 9.16 -11.42
CA ALA A 26 -17.87 9.36 -10.00
C ALA A 26 -17.99 8.03 -9.26
N ALA A 27 -18.62 7.04 -9.89
CA ALA A 27 -18.70 5.68 -9.34
C ALA A 27 -17.29 5.06 -9.20
N ARG A 28 -16.41 5.26 -10.20
CA ARG A 28 -15.03 4.79 -10.16
C ARG A 28 -14.20 5.50 -9.09
N ALA A 29 -14.36 6.81 -8.94
CA ALA A 29 -13.69 7.57 -7.87
C ALA A 29 -14.11 7.09 -6.46
N ILE A 30 -15.41 6.81 -6.27
CA ILE A 30 -15.92 6.27 -5.00
C ILE A 30 -15.41 4.84 -4.74
N ALA A 31 -15.35 3.99 -5.77
CA ALA A 31 -14.80 2.64 -5.66
C ALA A 31 -13.31 2.69 -5.25
N ASN A 32 -12.52 3.52 -5.92
CA ASN A 32 -11.10 3.72 -5.59
C ASN A 32 -10.92 4.26 -4.16
N TYR A 33 -11.77 5.20 -3.72
CA TYR A 33 -11.70 5.71 -2.36
C TYR A 33 -11.97 4.61 -1.33
N ARG A 34 -12.99 3.76 -1.56
CA ARG A 34 -13.31 2.62 -0.68
C ARG A 34 -12.18 1.61 -0.60
N GLU A 35 -11.57 1.27 -1.73
CA GLU A 35 -10.39 0.40 -1.76
C GLU A 35 -9.22 1.01 -0.97
N ALA A 36 -9.00 2.32 -1.14
CA ALA A 36 -7.95 3.04 -0.43
C ALA A 36 -8.16 3.12 1.09
N GLN A 37 -9.40 3.00 1.59
CA GLN A 37 -9.68 3.00 3.04
C GLN A 37 -8.98 1.84 3.75
N SER A 38 -8.72 0.72 3.07
CA SER A 38 -7.97 -0.40 3.65
C SER A 38 -6.52 -0.01 3.96
N TYR A 39 -5.88 0.82 3.13
CA TYR A 39 -4.53 1.32 3.40
C TYR A 39 -4.49 2.29 4.58
N LEU A 40 -5.58 3.01 4.86
CA LEU A 40 -5.63 3.91 6.02
C LEU A 40 -5.51 3.15 7.34
N LYS A 41 -5.87 1.85 7.38
CA LYS A 41 -5.67 0.99 8.54
C LYS A 41 -4.19 0.74 8.86
N PHE A 42 -3.30 0.95 7.88
CA PHE A 42 -1.86 0.85 8.06
C PHE A 42 -1.25 2.11 8.70
N LEU A 43 -1.92 3.26 8.64
CA LEU A 43 -1.39 4.55 9.15
C LEU A 43 -0.93 4.51 10.62
N PRO A 44 -1.66 3.89 11.57
CA PRO A 44 -1.20 3.82 12.95
C PRO A 44 0.14 3.08 13.09
N LEU A 45 0.40 2.06 12.25
CA LEU A 45 1.63 1.27 12.28
C LEU A 45 2.84 2.04 11.75
N LEU A 46 2.62 3.08 10.93
CA LEU A 46 3.71 3.95 10.45
C LEU A 46 4.40 4.71 11.60
N HIS A 47 3.78 4.79 12.78
CA HIS A 47 4.40 5.42 13.94
C HIS A 47 5.69 4.70 14.37
N ASP A 48 5.73 3.38 14.26
CA ASP A 48 6.86 2.57 14.72
C ASP A 48 7.85 2.23 13.60
N LEU A 49 7.50 2.56 12.35
CA LEU A 49 8.37 2.35 11.20
C LEU A 49 9.53 3.36 11.15
N PRO A 50 10.63 2.99 10.47
CA PRO A 50 11.79 3.86 10.33
C PRO A 50 11.40 5.25 9.83
N LYS A 51 11.89 6.31 10.50
CA LYS A 51 11.67 7.72 10.10
C LYS A 51 12.56 8.14 8.92
N ARG A 52 12.81 7.21 8.00
CA ARG A 52 13.66 7.34 6.81
C ARG A 52 13.06 6.51 5.67
N PRO A 53 13.35 6.82 4.40
CA PRO A 53 12.92 5.99 3.28
C PRO A 53 13.39 4.54 3.43
N PHE A 54 12.48 3.61 3.16
CA PHE A 54 12.65 2.17 3.31
C PHE A 54 11.68 1.47 2.34
N PHE A 55 11.86 0.17 2.08
CA PHE A 55 10.98 -0.59 1.19
C PHE A 55 10.27 -1.72 1.91
N ILE A 56 9.04 -1.97 1.47
CA ILE A 56 8.28 -3.17 1.79
C ILE A 56 7.79 -3.74 0.47
N VAL A 57 8.07 -5.01 0.21
CA VAL A 57 7.62 -5.72 -1.00
C VAL A 57 6.99 -7.04 -0.57
N TYR A 58 5.71 -7.21 -0.90
CA TYR A 58 5.01 -8.48 -0.72
C TYR A 58 5.02 -9.24 -2.03
N ASP A 59 5.66 -10.41 -2.02
CA ASP A 59 5.63 -11.38 -3.11
C ASP A 59 4.52 -12.40 -2.84
N SER A 60 3.39 -12.24 -3.53
CA SER A 60 2.23 -13.11 -3.36
C SER A 60 2.42 -14.51 -3.95
N GLU A 61 3.36 -14.70 -4.89
CA GLU A 61 3.63 -16.03 -5.46
C GLU A 61 4.40 -16.90 -4.46
N ALA A 62 5.32 -16.28 -3.72
CA ALA A 62 6.11 -16.95 -2.69
C ALA A 62 5.47 -16.92 -1.28
N ASP A 63 4.45 -16.09 -1.05
CA ASP A 63 3.91 -15.76 0.27
C ASP A 63 5.00 -15.20 1.24
N VAL A 64 5.79 -14.25 0.72
CA VAL A 64 6.93 -13.66 1.44
C VAL A 64 6.82 -12.14 1.47
N LEU A 65 7.04 -11.55 2.65
CA LEU A 65 7.16 -10.11 2.83
C LEU A 65 8.62 -9.72 3.08
N TYR A 66 9.19 -8.93 2.17
CA TYR A 66 10.51 -8.34 2.33
C TYR A 66 10.39 -6.94 2.91
N ILE A 67 11.20 -6.64 3.92
CA ILE A 67 11.35 -5.30 4.48
C ILE A 67 12.82 -4.93 4.42
N ASP A 68 13.15 -3.86 3.71
CA ASP A 68 14.48 -3.25 3.69
C ASP A 68 14.42 -1.94 4.46
N PHE A 69 15.21 -1.79 5.52
CA PHE A 69 15.20 -0.59 6.36
C PHE A 69 16.00 0.58 5.78
N ASN A 70 16.56 0.42 4.59
CA ASN A 70 17.31 1.44 3.86
C ASN A 70 16.77 1.56 2.43
N ASN A 71 16.96 2.73 1.84
CA ASN A 71 16.71 2.98 0.42
C ASN A 71 17.91 3.76 -0.15
N PRO A 72 18.68 3.18 -1.10
CA PRO A 72 18.49 1.86 -1.69
C PRO A 72 18.72 0.71 -0.68
N PRO A 73 18.21 -0.51 -0.95
CA PRO A 73 18.50 -1.68 -0.13
C PRO A 73 20.00 -1.89 0.07
N GLN A 74 20.41 -2.26 1.27
CA GLN A 74 21.79 -2.60 1.59
C GLN A 74 22.00 -4.11 1.42
N SER A 75 23.18 -4.52 0.92
CA SER A 75 23.55 -5.93 0.90
C SER A 75 23.59 -6.50 2.32
N ALA A 76 23.17 -7.74 2.46
CA ALA A 76 23.34 -8.49 3.69
C ALA A 76 24.59 -9.37 3.55
N GLU A 77 25.42 -9.37 4.58
CA GLU A 77 26.62 -10.23 4.65
C GLU A 77 26.36 -11.47 5.53
N ASP A 78 25.37 -11.39 6.42
CA ASP A 78 24.92 -12.51 7.25
C ASP A 78 23.40 -12.50 7.43
N SER A 79 22.86 -13.65 7.84
CA SER A 79 21.43 -13.81 8.12
C SER A 79 21.16 -14.91 9.14
N GLU A 80 20.12 -14.71 9.93
CA GLU A 80 19.64 -15.68 10.92
C GLU A 80 18.16 -15.98 10.65
N ILE A 81 17.79 -17.26 10.67
CA ILE A 81 16.38 -17.68 10.65
C ILE A 81 15.91 -17.94 12.09
N THR A 82 14.77 -17.36 12.43
CA THR A 82 14.12 -17.53 13.73
C THR A 82 13.08 -18.66 13.68
N ASP A 83 12.67 -19.16 14.86
CA ASP A 83 11.58 -20.15 14.98
C ASP A 83 10.22 -19.62 14.50
N ASP A 84 10.10 -18.30 14.36
CA ASP A 84 8.89 -17.61 13.90
C ASP A 84 8.87 -17.39 12.38
N ASP A 85 9.63 -18.14 11.58
CA ASP A 85 9.66 -18.03 10.11
C ASP A 85 10.10 -16.63 9.61
N ILE A 86 10.94 -15.94 10.39
CA ILE A 86 11.51 -14.63 10.03
C ILE A 86 13.01 -14.79 9.84
N VAL A 87 13.51 -14.38 8.67
CA VAL A 87 14.93 -14.23 8.40
C VAL A 87 15.35 -12.80 8.68
N ILE A 88 16.25 -12.62 9.64
CA ILE A 88 16.88 -11.34 9.98
C ILE A 88 18.13 -11.19 9.11
N ARG A 89 18.28 -10.07 8.42
CA ARG A 89 19.43 -9.77 7.55
C ARG A 89 20.34 -8.74 8.20
N TYR A 90 21.64 -9.02 8.25
CA TYR A 90 22.67 -8.17 8.86
C TYR A 90 23.68 -7.69 7.82
N ASN A 91 24.25 -6.51 8.02
CA ASN A 91 25.41 -6.06 7.26
C ASN A 91 26.73 -6.50 7.92
N ASP A 92 27.85 -6.06 7.34
CA ASP A 92 29.22 -6.29 7.81
C ASP A 92 29.52 -5.76 9.22
N ALA A 93 28.70 -4.85 9.73
CA ALA A 93 28.81 -4.28 11.07
C ALA A 93 27.78 -4.87 12.07
N ASP A 94 27.24 -6.07 11.77
CA ASP A 94 26.24 -6.78 12.57
C ASP A 94 24.94 -5.97 12.83
N CYS A 95 24.67 -4.97 12.00
CA CYS A 95 23.46 -4.16 12.11
C CYS A 95 22.34 -4.75 11.24
N ILE A 96 21.12 -4.81 11.78
CA ILE A 96 19.96 -5.28 11.03
C ILE A 96 19.65 -4.31 9.88
N VAL A 97 19.69 -4.82 8.65
CA VAL A 97 19.39 -4.05 7.43
C VAL A 97 18.02 -4.36 6.84
N GLY A 98 17.42 -5.50 7.21
CA GLY A 98 16.10 -5.87 6.75
C GLY A 98 15.60 -7.19 7.32
N LEU A 99 14.36 -7.52 6.96
CA LEU A 99 13.67 -8.75 7.33
C LEU A 99 13.11 -9.42 6.07
N THR A 100 13.07 -10.75 6.09
CA THR A 100 12.29 -11.56 5.15
C THR A 100 11.34 -12.42 5.98
N ILE A 101 10.04 -12.17 5.84
CA ILE A 101 9.00 -12.83 6.60
C ILE A 101 8.39 -13.89 5.70
N LEU A 102 8.59 -15.15 6.06
CA LEU A 102 8.00 -16.29 5.35
C LEU A 102 6.57 -16.54 5.87
N ASN A 103 5.76 -17.21 5.05
CA ASN A 103 4.36 -17.53 5.36
C ASN A 103 3.58 -16.28 5.78
N ALA A 104 3.80 -15.16 5.10
CA ALA A 104 3.36 -13.84 5.56
C ALA A 104 1.84 -13.72 5.65
N SER A 105 1.09 -14.45 4.81
CA SER A 105 -0.37 -14.51 4.83
C SER A 105 -0.96 -15.18 6.08
N GLN A 106 -0.15 -15.89 6.87
CA GLN A 106 -0.59 -16.60 8.08
C GLN A 106 -0.49 -15.75 9.36
N ARG A 107 -0.10 -14.48 9.25
CA ARG A 107 0.12 -13.56 10.39
C ARG A 107 -1.00 -12.56 10.60
#